data_AF-A0A136IT52-F1
#
_entry.id   AF-A0A136IT52-F1
#
_cell.length_a   1.000
_cell.length_b   1.000
_cell.length_c   1.000
_cell.angle_alpha   90.00
_cell.angle_beta   90.00
_cell.angle_gamma   90.00
#
_symmetry.space_group_name_H-M   'P 1'
#
loop_
_entity.id
_entity.type
_entity.pdbx_description
1 polymer ?
#
loop_
_entity_poly.entity_id
_entity_poly.type
_entity_poly.pdbx_seq_one_letter_code
_entity_poly.pdbx_strand_id
1 'polypeptide(L)'
;MRLVALIVLWCSLLGFGLAQLPPGTPSCTLPCFIKGVASSPCGTNATCLCADSGFASSLLDCVQTTCEVEDILRLKNATSTACGLPVQDVAAQYSIISHTLTALVFVFVTVRIVYKQFLTSLGLGADDWVIIVVAALVIPSSALNSRIAASGVGRDIWTLTPVQITDFGICLWTITLLYYIEIALLKISILLFYLRVFPQQNFRRVVWATLAFTACFGLAFSLAQIFKCWPISYDWRQWNDRGSINGQGPGGKCVSTIAVARSHGIIGIALDVWMLLLPLQKVRELKVSSKRKLAIASMFAVGTFVTVVTVVRLAYLVIFANSNNPTYDYTALLVWSTIEIATGVICACMPALRLILAKIWP
;
A
#
# COMPACT_ATOMS: atom_id res chain seq x y z
N MET A 1 22.85 4.20 58.13
CA MET A 1 23.89 4.45 57.11
C MET A 1 23.69 3.69 55.80
N ARG A 2 23.38 2.37 55.80
CA ARG A 2 23.12 1.61 54.56
C ARG A 2 21.91 2.09 53.73
N LEU A 3 20.84 2.56 54.39
CA LEU A 3 19.65 3.09 53.69
C LEU A 3 19.95 4.42 52.98
N VAL A 4 20.72 5.31 53.61
CA VAL A 4 21.14 6.60 53.04
C VAL A 4 22.14 6.40 51.90
N ALA A 5 23.05 5.42 52.01
CA ALA A 5 23.96 5.06 50.92
C ALA A 5 23.22 4.47 49.71
N LEU A 6 22.18 3.66 49.93
CA LEU A 6 21.30 3.17 48.85
C LEU A 6 20.51 4.30 48.21
N ILE A 7 19.95 5.23 48.99
CA ILE A 7 19.21 6.41 48.48
C ILE A 7 20.14 7.36 47.70
N VAL A 8 21.37 7.59 48.18
CA VAL A 8 22.36 8.42 47.47
C VAL A 8 22.82 7.72 46.20
N LEU A 9 23.10 6.39 46.22
CA LEU A 9 23.42 5.62 45.01
C LEU A 9 22.28 5.71 43.98
N TRP A 10 21.04 5.59 44.44
CA TRP A 10 19.84 5.70 43.61
C TRP A 10 19.66 7.12 43.04
N CYS A 11 19.88 8.16 43.85
CA CYS A 11 19.86 9.55 43.41
C CYS A 11 20.99 9.88 42.42
N SER A 12 22.18 9.30 42.57
CA SER A 12 23.23 9.42 41.56
C SER A 12 22.91 8.60 40.31
N LEU A 13 22.38 7.38 40.39
CA LEU A 13 21.96 6.63 39.20
C LEU A 13 20.83 7.37 38.44
N LEU A 14 19.90 8.00 39.15
CA LEU A 14 18.85 8.86 38.60
C LEU A 14 19.42 10.14 37.97
N GLY A 15 20.33 10.85 38.66
CA GLY A 15 20.96 12.07 38.16
C GLY A 15 21.88 11.85 36.94
N PHE A 16 22.54 10.70 36.86
CA PHE A 16 23.47 10.37 35.77
C PHE A 16 22.75 9.77 34.54
N GLY A 17 21.67 9.01 34.74
CA GLY A 17 20.80 8.57 33.62
C GLY A 17 20.07 9.74 32.94
N LEU A 18 19.73 10.79 33.71
CA LEU A 18 19.11 12.01 33.21
C LEU A 18 20.02 12.87 32.32
N ALA A 19 21.35 12.83 32.53
CA ALA A 19 22.29 13.61 31.72
C ALA A 19 22.44 13.10 30.27
N GLN A 20 21.93 11.90 29.99
CA GLN A 20 22.07 11.21 28.70
C GLN A 20 20.76 11.03 27.97
N LEU A 21 19.65 11.34 28.65
CA LEU A 21 18.34 11.38 28.05
C LEU A 21 18.27 12.63 27.15
N PRO A 22 17.90 12.47 25.88
CA PRO A 22 17.71 13.62 25.02
C PRO A 22 16.64 14.57 25.62
N PRO A 23 16.78 15.89 25.45
CA PRO A 23 15.82 16.84 25.97
C PRO A 23 14.41 16.55 25.41
N GLY A 24 13.40 16.50 26.29
CA GLY A 24 12.00 16.24 25.91
C GLY A 24 11.54 14.78 26.04
N THR A 25 12.34 13.88 26.63
CA THR A 25 11.88 12.51 26.90
C THR A 25 10.75 12.47 27.95
N PRO A 26 9.67 11.70 27.72
CA PRO A 26 8.57 11.56 28.67
C PRO A 26 8.98 10.90 29.99
N SER A 27 8.37 11.32 31.10
CA SER A 27 8.70 10.82 32.45
C SER A 27 8.44 9.32 32.64
N CYS A 28 7.48 8.73 31.92
CA CYS A 28 7.19 7.30 31.98
C CYS A 28 8.36 6.42 31.47
N THR A 29 9.27 6.99 30.65
CA THR A 29 10.33 6.24 29.98
C THR A 29 11.60 6.08 30.83
N LEU A 30 11.77 6.94 31.84
CA LEU A 30 12.91 6.95 32.75
C LEU A 30 13.26 5.59 33.36
N PRO A 31 12.32 4.87 34.01
CA PRO A 31 12.64 3.60 34.65
C PRO A 31 13.08 2.54 33.63
N CYS A 32 12.50 2.54 32.43
CA CYS A 32 12.87 1.64 31.35
C CYS A 32 14.25 1.96 30.78
N PHE A 33 14.57 3.24 30.60
CA PHE A 33 15.86 3.69 30.11
C PHE A 33 16.99 3.32 31.09
N ILE A 34 16.81 3.59 32.38
CA ILE A 34 17.79 3.24 33.43
C ILE A 34 18.02 1.72 33.46
N LYS A 35 16.94 0.93 33.40
CA LYS A 35 17.04 -0.54 33.37
C LYS A 35 17.79 -1.03 32.13
N GLY A 36 17.49 -0.47 30.96
CA GLY A 36 18.15 -0.82 29.70
C GLY A 36 19.63 -0.49 29.69
N VAL A 37 20.01 0.70 30.17
CA VAL A 37 21.42 1.14 30.29
C VAL A 37 22.17 0.24 31.26
N ALA A 38 21.57 -0.12 32.40
CA ALA A 38 22.19 -1.01 33.37
C ALA A 38 22.43 -2.44 32.82
N SER A 39 21.62 -2.89 31.86
CA SER A 39 21.79 -4.19 31.20
C SER A 39 22.68 -4.18 29.97
N SER A 40 22.98 -3.01 29.40
CA SER A 40 23.77 -2.89 28.17
C SER A 40 25.28 -2.95 28.47
N PRO A 41 26.08 -3.64 27.63
CA PRO A 41 27.55 -3.61 27.74
C PRO A 41 28.14 -2.22 27.47
N CYS A 42 27.36 -1.31 26.87
CA CYS A 42 27.79 0.04 26.53
C CYS A 42 27.83 0.99 27.73
N GLY A 43 27.21 0.63 28.86
CA GLY A 43 27.02 1.51 30.01
C GLY A 43 26.46 2.86 29.57
N THR A 44 27.16 3.94 29.88
CA THR A 44 26.76 5.31 29.58
C THR A 44 27.32 5.84 28.24
N ASN A 45 27.93 5.03 27.39
CA ASN A 45 28.46 5.53 26.12
C ASN A 45 27.34 5.68 25.09
N ALA A 46 26.93 6.93 24.79
CA ALA A 46 25.83 7.23 23.88
C ALA A 46 26.02 6.64 22.47
N THR A 47 27.22 6.74 21.89
CA THR A 47 27.51 6.20 20.55
C THR A 47 27.41 4.68 20.51
N CYS A 48 27.85 4.01 21.59
CA CYS A 48 27.72 2.57 21.73
C CYS A 48 26.25 2.15 21.91
N LEU A 49 25.50 2.85 22.77
CA LEU A 49 24.06 2.60 22.99
C LEU A 49 23.25 2.75 21.70
N CYS A 50 23.59 3.72 20.84
CA CYS A 50 22.96 3.90 19.53
C CYS A 50 23.19 2.72 18.57
N ALA A 51 24.29 1.97 18.74
CA ALA A 51 24.60 0.78 17.94
C ALA A 51 24.11 -0.53 18.59
N ASP A 52 23.68 -0.49 19.84
CA ASP A 52 23.26 -1.67 20.61
C ASP A 52 21.79 -2.04 20.35
N SER A 53 21.60 -3.04 19.49
CA SER A 53 20.27 -3.61 19.21
C SER A 53 19.61 -4.29 20.43
N GLY A 54 20.40 -4.80 21.37
CA GLY A 54 19.91 -5.43 22.61
C GLY A 54 19.35 -4.40 23.58
N PHE A 55 20.02 -3.24 23.70
CA PHE A 55 19.49 -2.08 24.40
C PHE A 55 18.18 -1.58 23.77
N ALA A 56 18.17 -1.39 22.45
CA ALA A 56 17.01 -0.87 21.74
C ALA A 56 15.75 -1.76 21.89
N SER A 57 15.91 -3.09 21.78
CA SER A 57 14.82 -4.05 21.97
C SER A 57 14.32 -4.09 23.42
N SER A 58 15.23 -4.18 24.39
CA SER A 58 14.88 -4.19 25.82
C SER A 58 14.17 -2.91 26.26
N LEU A 59 14.60 -1.76 25.73
CA LEU A 59 13.95 -0.48 25.97
C LEU A 59 12.53 -0.47 25.41
N LEU A 60 12.36 -0.91 24.15
CA LEU A 60 11.06 -0.99 23.48
C LEU A 60 10.08 -1.90 24.24
N ASP A 61 10.51 -3.10 24.62
CA ASP A 61 9.67 -4.06 25.36
C ASP A 61 9.19 -3.48 26.70
N CYS A 62 10.06 -2.75 27.39
CA CYS A 62 9.70 -2.11 28.66
C CYS A 62 8.71 -0.95 28.47
N VAL A 63 8.96 -0.06 27.51
CA VAL A 63 8.09 1.12 27.32
C VAL A 63 6.73 0.74 26.74
N GLN A 64 6.64 -0.30 25.92
CA GLN A 64 5.36 -0.81 25.38
C GLN A 64 4.37 -1.24 26.48
N THR A 65 4.86 -1.67 27.63
CA THR A 65 4.02 -2.09 28.76
C THR A 65 3.74 -0.96 29.76
N THR A 66 4.54 0.11 29.72
CA THR A 66 4.57 1.13 30.78
C THR A 66 4.06 2.51 30.31
N CYS A 67 4.28 2.86 29.05
CA CYS A 67 4.05 4.20 28.49
C CYS A 67 2.88 4.23 27.50
N GLU A 68 2.35 5.42 27.25
CA GLU A 68 1.44 5.66 26.13
C GLU A 68 2.17 5.58 24.79
N VAL A 69 1.45 5.24 23.72
CA VAL A 69 2.04 5.16 22.37
C VAL A 69 2.64 6.50 21.93
N GLU A 70 2.00 7.61 22.28
CA GLU A 70 2.53 8.95 22.00
C GLU A 70 3.89 9.17 22.68
N ASP A 71 4.04 8.75 23.93
CA ASP A 71 5.30 8.85 24.66
C ASP A 71 6.39 7.94 24.08
N ILE A 72 6.02 6.74 23.62
CA ILE A 72 6.93 5.81 22.92
C ILE A 72 7.44 6.45 21.62
N LEU A 73 6.56 7.09 20.84
CA LEU A 73 6.94 7.80 19.61
C LEU A 73 7.84 9.01 19.90
N ARG A 74 7.53 9.80 20.93
CA ARG A 74 8.39 10.92 21.36
C ARG A 74 9.76 10.44 21.80
N LEU A 75 9.84 9.35 22.57
CA LEU A 75 11.10 8.71 22.94
C LEU A 75 11.87 8.24 21.71
N LYS A 76 11.21 7.60 20.75
CA LYS A 76 11.84 7.13 19.52
C LYS A 76 12.39 8.29 18.69
N ASN A 77 11.67 9.41 18.61
CA ASN A 77 12.14 10.61 17.92
C ASN A 77 13.36 11.23 18.61
N ALA A 78 13.28 11.41 19.93
CA ALA A 78 14.34 11.98 20.75
C ALA A 78 15.63 11.13 20.69
N THR A 79 15.51 9.81 20.82
CA THR A 79 16.63 8.86 20.73
C THR A 79 17.22 8.80 19.31
N SER A 80 16.39 8.80 18.26
CA SER A 80 16.87 8.80 16.87
C SER A 80 17.62 10.09 16.53
N THR A 81 17.14 11.24 17.02
CA THR A 81 17.79 12.54 16.86
C THR A 81 19.13 12.58 17.61
N ALA A 82 19.17 12.07 18.84
CA ALA A 82 20.41 11.98 19.63
C ALA A 82 21.46 11.06 18.98
N CYS A 83 21.02 9.98 18.33
CA CYS A 83 21.89 9.08 17.58
C CYS A 83 22.29 9.60 16.20
N GLY A 84 21.83 10.79 15.79
CA GLY A 84 22.15 11.37 14.48
C GLY A 84 21.63 10.56 13.29
N LEU A 85 20.56 9.78 13.48
CA LEU A 85 19.96 9.00 12.39
C LEU A 85 19.30 9.96 11.38
N PRO A 86 19.49 9.74 10.06
CA PRO A 86 18.87 10.60 9.06
C PRO A 86 17.34 10.46 9.12
N VAL A 87 16.65 11.59 9.15
CA VAL A 87 15.19 11.62 9.00
C VAL A 87 14.84 11.27 7.56
N GLN A 88 14.03 10.23 7.38
CA GLN A 88 13.62 9.82 6.04
C GLN A 88 12.43 10.67 5.59
N ASP A 89 12.51 11.28 4.41
CA ASP A 89 11.38 11.95 3.77
C ASP A 89 11.39 11.72 2.26
N VAL A 90 10.50 10.83 1.81
CA VAL A 90 10.27 10.52 0.39
C VAL A 90 8.86 10.90 -0.07
N ALA A 91 8.14 11.74 0.69
CA ALA A 91 6.76 12.13 0.40
C ALA A 91 6.61 12.85 -0.95
N ALA A 92 7.59 13.70 -1.29
CA ALA A 92 7.61 14.40 -2.57
C ALA A 92 7.80 13.43 -3.75
N GLN A 93 8.69 12.45 -3.62
CA GLN A 93 8.92 11.43 -4.65
C GLN A 93 7.65 10.62 -4.90
N TYR A 94 6.98 10.18 -3.82
CA TYR A 94 5.69 9.49 -3.90
C TYR A 94 4.65 10.32 -4.66
N SER A 95 4.52 11.60 -4.32
CA SER A 95 3.54 12.50 -4.93
C SER A 95 3.83 12.71 -6.42
N ILE A 96 5.08 12.95 -6.81
CA ILE A 96 5.48 13.12 -8.22
C ILE A 96 5.13 11.88 -9.04
N ILE A 97 5.46 10.68 -8.53
CA ILE A 97 5.15 9.42 -9.20
C ILE A 97 3.62 9.27 -9.36
N SER A 98 2.85 9.49 -8.29
CA SER A 98 1.39 9.37 -8.33
C SER A 98 0.76 10.30 -9.37
N HIS A 99 1.11 11.59 -9.38
CA HIS A 99 0.52 12.54 -10.33
C HIS A 99 0.92 12.24 -11.78
N THR A 100 2.16 11.81 -12.01
CA THR A 100 2.64 11.44 -13.34
C THR A 100 1.87 10.24 -13.89
N LEU A 101 1.68 9.20 -13.07
CA LEU A 101 0.91 8.02 -13.47
C LEU A 101 -0.57 8.33 -13.69
N THR A 102 -1.17 9.16 -12.83
CA THR A 102 -2.55 9.65 -13.02
C THR A 102 -2.68 10.39 -14.36
N ALA A 103 -1.77 11.30 -14.68
CA ALA A 103 -1.79 12.03 -15.96
C ALA A 103 -1.70 11.07 -17.16
N LEU A 104 -0.83 10.06 -17.09
CA LEU A 104 -0.73 9.03 -18.14
C LEU A 104 -2.04 8.25 -18.30
N VAL A 105 -2.70 7.86 -17.20
CA VAL A 105 -4.02 7.20 -17.26
C VAL A 105 -5.02 8.04 -18.05
N PHE A 106 -5.13 9.34 -17.75
CA PHE A 106 -6.06 10.24 -18.45
C PHE A 106 -5.70 10.41 -19.92
N VAL A 107 -4.42 10.53 -20.27
CA VAL A 107 -3.97 10.62 -21.67
C VAL A 107 -4.39 9.38 -22.44
N PHE A 108 -4.11 8.18 -21.92
CA PHE A 108 -4.41 6.93 -22.61
C PHE A 108 -5.91 6.67 -22.75
N VAL A 109 -6.70 6.97 -21.72
CA VAL A 109 -8.17 6.85 -21.79
C VAL A 109 -8.73 7.86 -22.78
N THR A 110 -8.29 9.11 -22.74
CA THR A 110 -8.75 10.16 -23.69
C THR A 110 -8.45 9.76 -25.13
N VAL A 111 -7.21 9.32 -25.41
CA VAL A 111 -6.81 8.85 -26.74
C VAL A 111 -7.71 7.68 -27.20
N ARG A 112 -7.97 6.71 -26.32
CA ARG A 112 -8.87 5.59 -26.62
C ARG A 112 -10.28 6.06 -26.97
N ILE A 113 -10.88 6.92 -26.15
CA ILE A 113 -12.27 7.37 -26.33
C ILE A 113 -12.41 8.24 -27.58
N VAL A 114 -11.54 9.24 -27.75
CA VAL A 114 -11.55 10.13 -28.92
C VAL A 114 -11.38 9.31 -30.20
N TYR A 115 -10.43 8.37 -30.22
CA TYR A 115 -10.22 7.55 -31.40
C TYR A 115 -11.43 6.65 -31.72
N LYS A 116 -12.00 5.97 -30.71
CA LYS A 116 -13.13 5.07 -30.95
C LYS A 116 -14.41 5.82 -31.34
N GLN A 117 -14.65 6.99 -30.75
CA GLN A 117 -15.86 7.78 -30.98
C GLN A 117 -15.83 8.55 -32.30
N PHE A 118 -14.68 9.15 -32.66
CA PHE A 118 -14.61 10.06 -33.81
C PHE A 118 -13.88 9.47 -35.02
N LEU A 119 -12.93 8.55 -34.81
CA LEU A 119 -12.07 8.04 -35.88
C LEU A 119 -12.42 6.61 -36.33
N THR A 120 -13.38 5.96 -35.66
CA THR A 120 -13.93 4.66 -36.05
C THR A 120 -15.45 4.64 -35.96
N SER A 121 -16.11 3.82 -36.79
CA SER A 121 -17.56 3.59 -36.75
C SER A 121 -17.99 2.54 -35.70
N LEU A 122 -17.08 2.10 -34.83
CA LEU A 122 -17.28 0.99 -33.89
C LEU A 122 -18.11 1.36 -32.67
N GLY A 123 -18.21 2.65 -32.33
CA GLY A 123 -18.87 3.15 -31.13
C GLY A 123 -18.24 2.69 -29.81
N LEU A 124 -18.69 3.28 -28.70
CA LEU A 124 -18.28 2.91 -27.35
C LEU A 124 -19.00 1.62 -26.92
N GLY A 125 -18.22 0.64 -26.46
CA GLY A 125 -18.74 -0.59 -25.87
C GLY A 125 -18.80 -0.51 -24.35
N ALA A 126 -19.36 -1.56 -23.73
CA ALA A 126 -19.39 -1.68 -22.27
C ALA A 126 -17.97 -1.64 -21.66
N ASP A 127 -16.97 -2.18 -22.37
CA ASP A 127 -15.56 -2.13 -21.97
C ASP A 127 -15.04 -0.68 -21.82
N ASP A 128 -15.49 0.23 -22.69
CA ASP A 128 -15.08 1.63 -22.68
C ASP A 128 -15.78 2.43 -21.57
N TRP A 129 -17.06 2.14 -21.29
CA TRP A 129 -17.75 2.79 -20.18
C TRP A 129 -17.13 2.41 -18.83
N VAL A 130 -16.79 1.14 -18.63
CA VAL A 130 -16.13 0.71 -17.39
C VAL A 130 -14.75 1.37 -17.25
N ILE A 131 -13.96 1.52 -18.32
CA ILE A 131 -12.65 2.20 -18.20
C ILE A 131 -12.79 3.69 -17.90
N ILE A 132 -13.85 4.35 -18.39
CA ILE A 132 -14.17 5.75 -18.01
C ILE A 132 -14.49 5.83 -16.52
N VAL A 133 -15.27 4.88 -15.98
CA VAL A 133 -15.55 4.83 -14.54
C VAL A 133 -14.26 4.62 -13.73
N VAL A 134 -13.36 3.74 -14.17
CA VAL A 134 -12.04 3.57 -13.53
C VAL A 134 -11.27 4.89 -13.56
N ALA A 135 -11.19 5.58 -14.70
CA ALA A 135 -10.51 6.87 -14.80
C ALA A 135 -11.12 7.94 -13.88
N ALA A 136 -12.45 7.95 -13.73
CA ALA A 136 -13.13 8.85 -12.80
C ALA A 136 -12.79 8.54 -11.33
N LEU A 137 -12.64 7.26 -10.96
CA LEU A 137 -12.24 6.85 -9.60
C LEU A 137 -10.76 7.16 -9.29
N VAL A 138 -9.90 7.23 -10.30
CA VAL A 138 -8.49 7.64 -10.12
C VAL A 138 -8.39 9.11 -9.64
N ILE A 139 -9.40 9.97 -9.89
CA ILE A 139 -9.42 11.37 -9.41
C ILE A 139 -9.40 11.45 -7.87
N PRO A 140 -10.38 10.88 -7.14
CA PRO A 140 -10.33 10.89 -5.68
C PRO A 140 -9.11 10.13 -5.14
N SER A 141 -8.67 9.05 -5.79
CA SER A 141 -7.43 8.34 -5.42
C SER A 141 -6.20 9.25 -5.49
N SER A 142 -6.08 10.06 -6.55
CA SER A 142 -5.00 11.04 -6.69
C SER A 142 -5.05 12.15 -5.63
N ALA A 143 -6.25 12.65 -5.31
CA ALA A 143 -6.41 13.64 -4.24
C ALA A 143 -6.03 13.07 -2.87
N LEU A 144 -6.42 11.82 -2.59
CA LEU A 144 -6.04 11.11 -1.37
C LEU A 144 -4.54 10.82 -1.32
N ASN A 145 -3.89 10.54 -2.44
CA ASN A 145 -2.44 10.36 -2.52
C ASN A 145 -1.68 11.66 -2.15
N SER A 146 -2.19 12.82 -2.54
CA SER A 146 -1.64 14.11 -2.08
C SER A 146 -1.88 14.33 -0.58
N ARG A 147 -3.07 13.96 -0.09
CA ARG A 147 -3.41 14.11 1.34
C ARG A 147 -2.57 13.19 2.22
N ILE A 148 -2.42 11.91 1.88
CA ILE A 148 -1.61 10.96 2.65
C ILE A 148 -0.12 11.37 2.66
N ALA A 149 0.36 12.01 1.58
CA ALA A 149 1.70 12.60 1.55
C ALA A 149 1.87 13.78 2.51
N ALA A 150 0.85 14.63 2.64
CA ALA A 150 0.82 15.67 3.66
C ALA A 150 0.72 15.10 5.09
N SER A 151 0.04 13.96 5.25
CA SER A 151 -0.15 13.27 6.53
C SER A 151 1.03 12.39 6.96
N GLY A 152 2.09 12.26 6.14
CA GLY A 152 3.34 11.62 6.56
C GLY A 152 3.73 10.32 5.86
N VAL A 153 3.10 9.96 4.72
CA VAL A 153 3.64 8.86 3.89
C VAL A 153 5.09 9.15 3.52
N GLY A 154 5.95 8.14 3.59
CA GLY A 154 7.36 8.31 3.28
C GLY A 154 8.16 9.05 4.34
N ARG A 155 7.57 9.30 5.52
CA ARG A 155 8.24 9.83 6.71
C ARG A 155 8.17 8.86 7.87
N ASP A 156 9.14 8.93 8.75
CA ASP A 156 9.17 8.09 9.94
C ASP A 156 8.03 8.43 10.91
N ILE A 157 7.29 7.43 11.39
CA ILE A 157 6.06 7.62 12.18
C ILE A 157 6.28 8.48 13.44
N TRP A 158 7.45 8.39 14.07
CA TRP A 158 7.82 9.15 15.27
C TRP A 158 8.07 10.64 15.01
N THR A 159 8.15 11.07 13.75
CA THR A 159 8.25 12.49 13.38
C THR A 159 6.88 13.16 13.20
N LEU A 160 5.80 12.37 13.24
CA LEU A 160 4.45 12.82 12.94
C LEU A 160 3.68 13.20 14.21
N THR A 161 2.78 14.15 14.07
CA THR A 161 1.82 14.51 15.13
C THR A 161 0.70 13.46 15.23
N PRO A 162 0.05 13.31 16.41
CA PRO A 162 -1.12 12.44 16.59
C PRO A 162 -2.23 12.62 15.54
N VAL A 163 -2.47 13.88 15.14
CA VAL A 163 -3.46 14.23 14.12
C VAL A 163 -3.03 13.70 12.75
N GLN A 164 -1.75 13.86 12.37
CA GLN A 164 -1.21 13.33 11.12
C GLN A 164 -1.27 11.81 11.06
N ILE A 165 -0.96 11.10 12.15
CA ILE A 165 -1.05 9.63 12.21
C ILE A 165 -2.50 9.17 11.97
N THR A 166 -3.46 9.85 12.59
CA THR A 166 -4.88 9.54 12.42
C THR A 166 -5.34 9.80 10.98
N ASP A 167 -4.95 10.95 10.41
CA ASP A 167 -5.27 11.31 9.02
C ASP A 167 -4.63 10.35 8.01
N PHE A 168 -3.39 9.91 8.28
CA PHE A 168 -2.71 8.88 7.51
C PHE A 168 -3.53 7.58 7.49
N GLY A 169 -4.00 7.14 8.66
CA GLY A 169 -4.86 5.94 8.78
C GLY A 169 -6.15 6.05 7.97
N ILE A 170 -6.85 7.20 8.05
CA ILE A 170 -8.08 7.46 7.28
C ILE A 170 -7.80 7.43 5.77
N CYS A 171 -6.72 8.08 5.33
CA CYS A 171 -6.36 8.10 3.90
C CYS A 171 -5.99 6.70 3.42
N LEU A 172 -5.18 5.96 4.19
CA LEU A 172 -4.76 4.60 3.84
C LEU A 172 -5.95 3.65 3.74
N TRP A 173 -6.90 3.73 4.68
CA TRP A 173 -8.14 2.96 4.65
C TRP A 173 -8.93 3.24 3.36
N THR A 174 -9.08 4.52 3.02
CA THR A 174 -9.85 4.97 1.84
C THR A 174 -9.18 4.59 0.52
N ILE A 175 -7.86 4.80 0.40
CA ILE A 175 -7.08 4.44 -0.78
C ILE A 175 -7.13 2.92 -1.01
N THR A 176 -7.05 2.12 0.06
CA THR A 176 -7.13 0.65 -0.05
C THR A 176 -8.50 0.20 -0.56
N LEU A 177 -9.58 0.85 -0.11
CA LEU A 177 -10.94 0.57 -0.59
C LEU A 177 -11.09 0.93 -2.08
N LEU A 178 -10.64 2.12 -2.47
CA LEU A 178 -10.66 2.55 -3.88
C LEU A 178 -9.83 1.60 -4.74
N TYR A 179 -8.66 1.19 -4.28
CA TYR A 179 -7.81 0.22 -4.97
C TYR A 179 -8.55 -1.10 -5.28
N TYR A 180 -9.27 -1.68 -4.31
CA TYR A 180 -10.02 -2.93 -4.54
C TYR A 180 -11.14 -2.76 -5.57
N ILE A 181 -11.80 -1.61 -5.58
CA ILE A 181 -12.85 -1.28 -6.55
C ILE A 181 -12.23 -1.08 -7.94
N GLU A 182 -11.18 -0.26 -8.04
CA GLU A 182 -10.49 0.07 -9.29
C GLU A 182 -9.93 -1.17 -9.98
N ILE A 183 -9.22 -2.05 -9.25
CA ILE A 183 -8.62 -3.24 -9.83
C ILE A 183 -9.69 -4.23 -10.33
N ALA A 184 -10.80 -4.36 -9.60
CA ALA A 184 -11.91 -5.21 -10.01
C ALA A 184 -12.59 -4.68 -11.30
N LEU A 185 -12.89 -3.38 -11.34
CA LEU A 185 -13.48 -2.74 -12.53
C LEU A 185 -12.53 -2.80 -13.74
N LEU A 186 -11.24 -2.63 -13.53
CA LEU A 186 -10.22 -2.77 -14.57
C LEU A 186 -10.22 -4.17 -15.18
N LYS A 187 -10.20 -5.21 -14.34
CA LYS A 187 -10.29 -6.61 -14.80
C LYS A 187 -11.63 -6.88 -15.51
N ILE A 188 -12.74 -6.33 -15.02
CA ILE A 188 -14.05 -6.41 -15.68
C ILE A 188 -14.01 -5.75 -17.07
N SER A 189 -13.40 -4.58 -17.23
CA SER A 189 -13.25 -3.91 -18.54
C SER A 189 -12.51 -4.80 -19.55
N ILE A 190 -11.45 -5.48 -19.12
CA ILE A 190 -10.69 -6.41 -19.96
C ILE A 190 -11.54 -7.63 -20.35
N LEU A 191 -12.29 -8.21 -19.41
CA LEU A 191 -13.19 -9.35 -19.69
C LEU A 191 -14.33 -8.97 -20.63
N LEU A 192 -14.91 -7.79 -20.48
CA LEU A 192 -15.91 -7.25 -21.42
C LEU A 192 -15.31 -7.04 -22.81
N PHE A 193 -14.06 -6.58 -22.89
CA PHE A 193 -13.34 -6.51 -24.15
C PHE A 193 -13.16 -7.90 -24.79
N TYR A 194 -12.84 -8.93 -24.01
CA TYR A 194 -12.76 -10.32 -24.53
C TYR A 194 -14.10 -10.82 -25.09
N LEU A 195 -15.22 -10.51 -24.42
CA LEU A 195 -16.56 -10.85 -24.93
C LEU A 195 -16.90 -10.14 -26.25
N ARG A 196 -16.36 -8.94 -26.47
CA ARG A 196 -16.55 -8.18 -27.71
C ARG A 196 -15.71 -8.72 -28.87
N VAL A 197 -14.48 -9.19 -28.59
CA VAL A 197 -13.55 -9.65 -29.62
C VAL A 197 -13.80 -11.09 -30.07
N PHE A 198 -14.15 -11.99 -29.14
CA PHE A 198 -14.25 -13.42 -29.42
C PHE A 198 -15.72 -13.88 -29.44
N PRO A 199 -16.27 -14.21 -30.64
CA PRO A 199 -17.68 -14.59 -30.78
C PRO A 199 -17.98 -16.04 -30.33
N GLN A 200 -16.98 -16.89 -30.10
CA GLN A 200 -17.17 -18.31 -29.83
C GLN A 200 -17.94 -18.56 -28.51
N GLN A 201 -19.07 -19.28 -28.57
CA GLN A 201 -19.97 -19.44 -27.43
C GLN A 201 -19.34 -20.14 -26.21
N ASN A 202 -18.49 -21.15 -26.44
CA ASN A 202 -17.79 -21.84 -25.34
C ASN A 202 -16.82 -20.89 -24.63
N PHE A 203 -16.10 -20.06 -25.39
CA PHE A 203 -15.21 -19.05 -24.82
C PHE A 203 -16.00 -18.00 -24.04
N ARG A 204 -17.10 -17.49 -24.61
CA ARG A 204 -17.95 -16.50 -23.93
C ARG A 204 -18.51 -17.02 -22.61
N ARG A 205 -18.91 -18.29 -22.52
CA ARG A 205 -19.35 -18.91 -21.25
C ARG A 205 -18.27 -18.83 -20.17
N VAL A 206 -17.03 -19.17 -20.52
CA VAL A 206 -15.89 -19.10 -19.59
C VAL A 206 -15.60 -17.65 -19.17
N VAL A 207 -15.66 -16.71 -20.11
CA VAL A 207 -15.43 -15.28 -19.81
C VAL A 207 -16.55 -14.72 -18.92
N TRP A 208 -17.82 -15.06 -19.16
CA TRP A 208 -18.93 -14.67 -18.29
C TRP A 208 -18.80 -15.23 -16.87
N ALA A 209 -18.39 -16.50 -16.74
CA ALA A 209 -18.11 -17.09 -15.43
C ALA A 209 -16.95 -16.37 -14.72
N THR A 210 -15.88 -16.04 -15.45
CA THR A 210 -14.73 -15.29 -14.92
C THR A 210 -15.13 -13.87 -14.52
N LEU A 211 -16.01 -13.22 -15.29
CA LEU A 211 -16.55 -11.89 -14.99
C LEU A 211 -17.38 -11.91 -13.72
N ALA A 212 -18.29 -12.87 -13.56
CA ALA A 212 -19.07 -13.05 -12.35
C ALA A 212 -18.17 -13.28 -11.12
N PHE A 213 -17.18 -14.17 -11.25
CA PHE A 213 -16.20 -14.40 -10.19
C PHE A 213 -15.42 -13.12 -9.83
N THR A 214 -14.97 -12.35 -10.82
CA THR A 214 -14.22 -11.11 -10.62
C THR A 214 -15.07 -10.04 -9.92
N ALA A 215 -16.35 -9.94 -10.28
CA ALA A 215 -17.29 -9.01 -9.63
C ALA A 215 -17.56 -9.42 -8.16
N CYS A 216 -17.81 -10.71 -7.91
CA CYS A 216 -17.97 -11.21 -6.54
C CYS A 216 -16.70 -11.04 -5.71
N PHE A 217 -15.53 -11.30 -6.29
CA PHE A 217 -14.22 -11.09 -5.67
C PHE A 217 -14.02 -9.62 -5.27
N GLY A 218 -14.20 -8.68 -6.21
CA GLY A 218 -14.07 -7.25 -5.93
C GLY A 218 -15.04 -6.77 -4.85
N LEU A 219 -16.30 -7.21 -4.91
CA LEU A 219 -17.30 -6.88 -3.91
C LEU A 219 -16.95 -7.44 -2.53
N ALA A 220 -16.56 -8.71 -2.45
CA ALA A 220 -16.21 -9.37 -1.19
C ALA A 220 -15.04 -8.67 -0.48
N PHE A 221 -13.98 -8.33 -1.20
CA PHE A 221 -12.83 -7.65 -0.61
C PHE A 221 -13.11 -6.18 -0.29
N SER A 222 -13.96 -5.50 -1.06
CA SER A 222 -14.43 -4.14 -0.72
C SER A 222 -15.24 -4.14 0.57
N LEU A 223 -16.17 -5.09 0.74
CA LEU A 223 -16.94 -5.26 1.97
C LEU A 223 -16.04 -5.66 3.14
N ALA A 224 -15.08 -6.56 2.92
CA ALA A 224 -14.09 -6.92 3.93
C ALA A 224 -13.27 -5.70 4.38
N GLN A 225 -12.90 -4.80 3.48
CA GLN A 225 -12.18 -3.56 3.82
C GLN A 225 -13.06 -2.57 4.62
N ILE A 226 -14.36 -2.50 4.30
CA ILE A 226 -15.30 -1.65 5.05
C ILE A 226 -15.51 -2.19 6.45
N PHE A 227 -15.72 -3.49 6.59
CA PHE A 227 -16.10 -4.14 7.84
C PHE A 227 -14.94 -4.87 8.55
N LYS A 228 -13.68 -4.60 8.19
CA LYS A 228 -12.52 -5.28 8.79
C LYS A 228 -12.39 -5.00 10.29
N CYS A 229 -12.88 -3.86 10.77
CA CYS A 229 -12.81 -3.46 12.17
C CYS A 229 -14.20 -3.15 12.73
N TRP A 230 -14.40 -3.46 14.00
CA TRP A 230 -15.60 -3.11 14.75
C TRP A 230 -15.24 -2.34 16.03
N PRO A 231 -15.66 -1.06 16.16
CA PRO A 231 -16.29 -0.21 15.13
C PRO A 231 -15.35 0.12 13.96
N ILE A 232 -15.88 0.55 12.81
CA ILE A 232 -15.06 0.87 11.61
C ILE A 232 -13.99 1.93 11.93
N SER A 233 -14.33 2.90 12.77
CA SER A 233 -13.42 3.96 13.20
C SER A 233 -12.22 3.48 14.02
N TYR A 234 -12.26 2.25 14.50
CA TYR A 234 -11.13 1.64 15.19
C TYR A 234 -9.92 1.44 14.27
N ASP A 235 -10.10 1.28 12.95
CA ASP A 235 -8.98 1.05 12.03
C ASP A 235 -7.92 2.17 12.06
N TRP A 236 -8.37 3.42 12.12
CA TRP A 236 -7.50 4.60 12.18
C TRP A 236 -7.30 5.16 13.59
N ARG A 237 -7.91 4.56 14.62
CA ARG A 237 -7.77 4.96 16.02
C ARG A 237 -7.00 3.96 16.88
N GLN A 238 -6.84 2.71 16.41
CA GLN A 238 -6.16 1.64 17.13
C GLN A 238 -4.69 1.96 17.49
N TRP A 239 -4.06 2.90 16.77
CA TRP A 239 -2.69 3.32 17.06
C TRP A 239 -2.54 3.95 18.45
N ASN A 240 -3.63 4.50 19.01
CA ASN A 240 -3.65 5.11 20.35
C ASN A 240 -4.40 4.24 21.39
N ASP A 241 -4.72 2.97 21.06
CA ASP A 241 -5.40 2.09 22.00
C ASP A 241 -4.38 1.29 22.84
N ARG A 242 -4.33 1.56 24.15
CA ARG A 242 -3.39 0.90 25.07
C ARG A 242 -3.73 -0.59 25.18
N GLY A 243 -2.72 -1.43 24.96
CA GLY A 243 -2.89 -2.88 24.96
C GLY A 243 -3.51 -3.42 23.67
N SER A 244 -3.59 -2.60 22.61
CA SER A 244 -3.88 -3.10 21.26
C SER A 244 -2.74 -4.02 20.81
N ILE A 245 -3.01 -5.32 20.73
CA ILE A 245 -2.07 -6.33 20.25
C ILE A 245 -2.69 -6.96 18.99
N ASN A 246 -1.99 -6.87 17.87
CA ASN A 246 -2.44 -7.43 16.59
C ASN A 246 -3.86 -6.97 16.17
N GLY A 247 -4.19 -5.70 16.41
CA GLY A 247 -5.49 -5.13 16.08
C GLY A 247 -6.62 -5.54 17.03
N GLN A 248 -6.30 -6.05 18.21
CA GLN A 248 -7.26 -6.38 19.26
C GLN A 248 -6.97 -5.54 20.49
N GLY A 249 -7.91 -4.68 20.87
CA GLY A 249 -7.79 -3.82 22.04
C GLY A 249 -9.14 -3.59 22.72
N PRO A 250 -9.16 -2.94 23.89
CA PRO A 250 -10.39 -2.59 24.57
C PRO A 250 -11.28 -1.65 23.74
N GLY A 251 -10.71 -0.87 22.83
CA GLY A 251 -11.43 0.04 21.93
C GLY A 251 -12.10 -0.65 20.73
N GLY A 252 -11.74 -1.90 20.41
CA GLY A 252 -12.32 -2.61 19.27
C GLY A 252 -11.51 -3.82 18.81
N LYS A 253 -12.04 -4.50 17.80
CA LYS A 253 -11.39 -5.67 17.19
C LYS A 253 -11.30 -5.49 15.67
N CYS A 254 -10.13 -5.79 15.12
CA CYS A 254 -9.89 -5.83 13.69
C CYS A 254 -9.51 -7.25 13.25
N VAL A 255 -9.97 -7.62 12.05
CA VAL A 255 -9.39 -8.71 11.29
C VAL A 255 -7.99 -8.29 10.85
N SER A 256 -7.07 -9.26 10.76
CA SER A 256 -5.71 -8.99 10.28
C SER A 256 -5.73 -8.37 8.87
N THR A 257 -5.41 -7.08 8.78
CA THR A 257 -5.32 -6.34 7.50
C THR A 257 -4.34 -7.01 6.54
N ILE A 258 -3.24 -7.55 7.06
CA ILE A 258 -2.22 -8.25 6.27
C ILE A 258 -2.78 -9.56 5.71
N ALA A 259 -3.56 -10.32 6.50
CA ALA A 259 -4.16 -11.56 6.02
C ALA A 259 -5.16 -11.30 4.89
N VAL A 260 -6.00 -10.27 5.03
CA VAL A 260 -6.95 -9.85 3.99
C VAL A 260 -6.21 -9.40 2.73
N ALA A 261 -5.24 -8.49 2.86
CA ALA A 261 -4.47 -7.98 1.72
C ALA A 261 -3.64 -9.06 1.02
N ARG A 262 -3.06 -10.02 1.79
CA ARG A 262 -2.34 -11.17 1.26
C ARG A 262 -3.26 -12.09 0.47
N SER A 263 -4.45 -12.38 1.00
CA SER A 263 -5.46 -13.20 0.32
C SER A 263 -5.92 -12.54 -0.98
N HIS A 264 -6.18 -11.24 -0.96
CA HIS A 264 -6.48 -10.46 -2.17
C HIS A 264 -5.35 -10.57 -3.20
N GLY A 265 -4.09 -10.38 -2.79
CA GLY A 265 -2.94 -10.45 -3.67
C GLY A 265 -2.77 -11.81 -4.34
N ILE A 266 -2.85 -12.91 -3.58
CA ILE A 266 -2.69 -14.28 -4.11
C ILE A 266 -3.79 -14.61 -5.13
N ILE A 267 -5.06 -14.36 -4.78
CA ILE A 267 -6.19 -14.61 -5.68
C ILE A 267 -6.11 -13.69 -6.90
N GLY A 268 -5.70 -12.43 -6.71
CA GLY A 268 -5.49 -11.46 -7.77
C GLY A 268 -4.49 -11.96 -8.81
N ILE A 269 -3.31 -12.42 -8.38
CA ILE A 269 -2.27 -12.97 -9.27
C ILE A 269 -2.79 -14.20 -10.02
N ALA A 270 -3.48 -15.11 -9.32
CA ALA A 270 -4.06 -16.30 -9.96
C ALA A 270 -5.07 -15.91 -11.06
N LEU A 271 -5.89 -14.89 -10.81
CA LEU A 271 -6.83 -14.36 -11.78
C LEU A 271 -6.12 -13.68 -12.96
N ASP A 272 -5.03 -12.96 -12.73
CA ASP A 272 -4.26 -12.31 -13.81
C ASP A 272 -3.63 -13.34 -14.74
N VAL A 273 -3.02 -14.39 -14.17
CA VAL A 273 -2.49 -15.53 -14.95
C VAL A 273 -3.62 -16.21 -15.72
N TRP A 274 -4.78 -16.45 -15.09
CA TRP A 274 -5.93 -17.03 -15.77
C TRP A 274 -6.41 -16.18 -16.95
N MET A 275 -6.57 -14.88 -16.74
CA MET A 275 -6.99 -13.93 -17.78
C MET A 275 -6.00 -13.86 -18.95
N LEU A 276 -4.69 -13.98 -18.67
CA LEU A 276 -3.66 -14.07 -19.68
C LEU A 276 -3.74 -15.35 -20.53
N LEU A 277 -4.09 -16.48 -19.91
CA LEU A 277 -4.20 -17.78 -20.59
C LEU A 277 -5.43 -17.88 -21.51
N LEU A 278 -6.54 -17.20 -21.16
CA LEU A 278 -7.80 -17.24 -21.93
C LEU A 278 -7.62 -16.96 -23.44
N PRO A 279 -7.06 -15.80 -23.87
CA PRO A 279 -6.91 -15.51 -25.29
C PRO A 279 -5.81 -16.35 -25.96
N LEU A 280 -4.77 -16.76 -25.24
CA LEU A 280 -3.64 -17.55 -25.78
C LEU A 280 -4.09 -18.88 -26.39
N GLN A 281 -4.97 -19.59 -25.68
CA GLN A 281 -5.50 -20.87 -26.16
C GLN A 281 -6.20 -20.72 -27.51
N LYS A 282 -7.02 -19.67 -27.65
CA LYS A 282 -7.77 -19.39 -28.89
C LYS A 282 -6.89 -18.89 -30.02
N VAL A 283 -5.81 -18.17 -29.72
CA VAL A 283 -4.90 -17.64 -30.74
C VAL A 283 -4.02 -18.72 -31.36
N ARG A 284 -3.69 -19.79 -30.61
CA ARG A 284 -2.99 -20.95 -31.17
C ARG A 284 -3.79 -21.70 -32.23
N GLU A 285 -5.12 -21.70 -32.10
CA GLU A 285 -6.04 -22.41 -33.00
C GLU A 285 -6.34 -21.62 -34.29
N LEU A 286 -6.11 -20.31 -34.31
CA LEU A 286 -6.58 -19.42 -35.38
C LEU A 286 -5.42 -19.01 -36.31
N LYS A 287 -5.57 -19.20 -37.63
CA LYS A 287 -4.63 -18.71 -38.65
C LYS A 287 -4.73 -17.18 -38.77
N VAL A 288 -4.16 -16.46 -37.80
CA VAL A 288 -4.20 -14.99 -37.76
C VAL A 288 -3.07 -14.38 -38.60
N SER A 289 -3.35 -13.27 -39.29
CA SER A 289 -2.33 -12.51 -40.03
C SER A 289 -1.22 -12.00 -39.09
N SER A 290 0.02 -11.92 -39.58
CA SER A 290 1.20 -11.52 -38.77
C SER A 290 0.99 -10.20 -38.03
N LYS A 291 0.31 -9.23 -38.66
CA LYS A 291 -0.07 -7.97 -38.02
C LYS A 291 -0.93 -8.20 -36.78
N ARG A 292 -1.93 -9.09 -36.82
CA ARG A 292 -2.87 -9.36 -35.70
C ARG A 292 -2.21 -10.22 -34.61
N LYS A 293 -1.26 -11.08 -34.99
CA LYS A 293 -0.40 -11.83 -34.07
C LYS A 293 0.46 -10.91 -33.19
N LEU A 294 1.04 -9.86 -33.77
CA LEU A 294 1.78 -8.83 -33.01
C LEU A 294 0.87 -8.07 -32.02
N ALA A 295 -0.42 -7.89 -32.33
CA ALA A 295 -1.40 -7.27 -31.41
C ALA A 295 -1.55 -8.05 -30.12
N ILE A 296 -1.76 -9.35 -30.30
CA ILE A 296 -2.03 -10.25 -29.21
C ILE A 296 -0.77 -10.38 -28.37
N ALA A 297 0.39 -10.44 -29.03
CA ALA A 297 1.68 -10.42 -28.36
C ALA A 297 1.91 -9.15 -27.53
N SER A 298 1.56 -7.95 -28.03
CA SER A 298 1.73 -6.70 -27.27
C SER A 298 0.79 -6.62 -26.06
N MET A 299 -0.48 -7.02 -26.22
CA MET A 299 -1.42 -7.10 -25.10
C MET A 299 -0.97 -8.12 -24.04
N PHE A 300 -0.42 -9.26 -24.49
CA PHE A 300 0.10 -10.29 -23.61
C PHE A 300 1.35 -9.82 -22.86
N ALA A 301 2.26 -9.11 -23.52
CA ALA A 301 3.46 -8.55 -22.90
C ALA A 301 3.10 -7.59 -21.77
N VAL A 302 2.14 -6.68 -22.00
CA VAL A 302 1.72 -5.74 -20.95
C VAL A 302 0.92 -6.41 -19.85
N GLY A 303 0.02 -7.35 -20.16
CA GLY A 303 -0.66 -8.10 -19.11
C GLY A 303 0.30 -8.95 -18.25
N THR A 304 1.37 -9.49 -18.87
CA THR A 304 2.45 -10.16 -18.13
C THR A 304 3.17 -9.18 -17.22
N PHE A 305 3.48 -7.97 -17.70
CA PHE A 305 4.09 -6.92 -16.89
C PHE A 305 3.20 -6.51 -15.70
N VAL A 306 1.89 -6.34 -15.91
CA VAL A 306 0.93 -6.07 -14.82
C VAL A 306 0.97 -7.20 -13.77
N THR A 307 1.01 -8.46 -14.21
CA THR A 307 1.11 -9.61 -13.28
C THR A 307 2.41 -9.56 -12.45
N VAL A 308 3.54 -9.20 -13.06
CA VAL A 308 4.81 -9.02 -12.35
C VAL A 308 4.71 -7.89 -11.31
N VAL A 309 4.08 -6.78 -11.68
CA VAL A 309 3.83 -5.66 -10.77
C VAL A 309 3.02 -6.11 -9.55
N THR A 310 1.95 -6.90 -9.74
CA THR A 310 1.14 -7.45 -8.65
C THR A 310 1.96 -8.39 -7.74
N VAL A 311 2.86 -9.20 -8.30
CA VAL A 311 3.76 -10.08 -7.52
C VAL A 311 4.73 -9.26 -6.67
N VAL A 312 5.37 -8.24 -7.26
CA VAL A 312 6.30 -7.36 -6.54
C VAL A 312 5.60 -6.65 -5.39
N ARG A 313 4.39 -6.13 -5.64
CA ARG A 313 3.57 -5.51 -4.59
C ARG A 313 3.27 -6.49 -3.45
N LEU A 314 2.87 -7.72 -3.77
CA LEU A 314 2.61 -8.75 -2.75
C LEU A 314 3.87 -9.07 -1.93
N ALA A 315 5.05 -9.07 -2.56
CA ALA A 315 6.32 -9.27 -1.84
C ALA A 315 6.57 -8.15 -0.82
N TYR A 316 6.41 -6.88 -1.21
CA TYR A 316 6.52 -5.75 -0.29
C TYR A 316 5.48 -5.80 0.85
N LEU A 317 4.24 -6.19 0.55
CA LEU A 317 3.22 -6.39 1.57
C LEU A 317 3.64 -7.43 2.62
N VAL A 318 4.27 -8.53 2.20
CA VAL A 318 4.72 -9.59 3.10
C VAL A 318 5.92 -9.15 3.93
N ILE A 319 6.87 -8.42 3.33
CA ILE A 319 8.06 -7.90 4.02
C ILE A 319 7.65 -6.90 5.11
N PHE A 320 6.69 -6.02 4.83
CA PHE A 320 6.28 -4.95 5.75
C PHE A 320 5.12 -5.31 6.68
N ALA A 321 4.73 -6.59 6.74
CA ALA A 321 3.65 -7.06 7.58
C ALA A 321 3.82 -6.67 9.06
N ASN A 322 5.03 -6.74 9.60
CA ASN A 322 5.32 -6.45 11.01
C ASN A 322 6.28 -5.26 11.17
N SER A 323 6.16 -4.26 10.30
CA SER A 323 7.02 -3.08 10.37
C SER A 323 6.74 -2.23 11.62
N ASN A 324 7.81 -1.76 12.26
CA ASN A 324 7.76 -0.76 13.34
C ASN A 324 7.67 0.69 12.82
N ASN A 325 7.71 0.89 11.50
CA ASN A 325 7.63 2.19 10.85
C ASN A 325 6.69 2.16 9.62
N PRO A 326 5.39 1.92 9.84
CA PRO A 326 4.44 1.67 8.75
C PRO A 326 4.26 2.88 7.80
N THR A 327 4.43 4.11 8.29
CA THR A 327 4.25 5.33 7.47
C THR A 327 5.33 5.48 6.41
N TYR A 328 6.56 5.06 6.70
CA TYR A 328 7.64 5.00 5.72
C TYR A 328 7.53 3.77 4.83
N ASP A 329 7.40 2.58 5.42
CA ASP A 329 7.48 1.31 4.69
C ASP A 329 6.31 1.09 3.70
N TYR A 330 5.10 1.58 4.04
CA TYR A 330 3.94 1.45 3.15
C TYR A 330 4.03 2.35 1.92
N THR A 331 5.00 3.28 1.85
CA THR A 331 5.22 4.11 0.66
C THR A 331 5.46 3.25 -0.57
N ALA A 332 6.33 2.25 -0.47
CA ALA A 332 6.61 1.35 -1.60
C ALA A 332 5.34 0.58 -2.01
N LEU A 333 4.55 0.09 -1.06
CA LEU A 333 3.29 -0.60 -1.32
C LEU A 333 2.30 0.29 -2.09
N LEU A 334 2.18 1.56 -1.70
CA LEU A 334 1.30 2.53 -2.35
C LEU A 334 1.79 2.91 -3.76
N VAL A 335 3.11 3.09 -3.95
CA VAL A 335 3.71 3.31 -5.27
C VAL A 335 3.38 2.15 -6.20
N TRP A 336 3.64 0.91 -5.77
CA TRP A 336 3.35 -0.28 -6.58
C TRP A 336 1.86 -0.44 -6.87
N SER A 337 0.98 -0.11 -5.92
CA SER A 337 -0.47 -0.11 -6.15
C SER A 337 -0.88 0.91 -7.23
N THR A 338 -0.25 2.08 -7.24
CA THR A 338 -0.52 3.12 -8.26
C THR A 338 0.01 2.71 -9.63
N ILE A 339 1.20 2.10 -9.67
CA ILE A 339 1.78 1.53 -10.90
C ILE A 339 0.87 0.43 -11.45
N GLU A 340 0.35 -0.44 -10.59
CA GLU A 340 -0.55 -1.55 -10.98
C GLU A 340 -1.82 -1.03 -11.68
N ILE A 341 -2.51 -0.06 -11.07
CA ILE A 341 -3.70 0.54 -11.68
C ILE A 341 -3.35 1.26 -12.99
N ALA A 342 -2.31 2.08 -13.01
CA ALA A 342 -1.93 2.84 -14.19
C ALA A 342 -1.54 1.93 -15.37
N THR A 343 -0.72 0.92 -15.12
CA THR A 343 -0.27 -0.04 -16.13
C THR A 343 -1.40 -0.94 -16.61
N GLY A 344 -2.33 -1.31 -15.73
CA GLY A 344 -3.53 -2.05 -16.10
C GLY A 344 -4.47 -1.23 -17.00
N VAL A 345 -4.65 0.08 -16.74
CA VAL A 345 -5.45 0.95 -17.61
C VAL A 345 -4.79 1.12 -18.97
N ILE A 346 -3.47 1.33 -18.99
CA ILE A 346 -2.68 1.40 -20.23
C ILE A 346 -2.85 0.10 -21.03
N CYS A 347 -2.77 -1.06 -20.36
CA CYS A 347 -3.02 -2.37 -20.97
C CYS A 347 -4.41 -2.46 -21.60
N ALA A 348 -5.45 -2.03 -20.88
CA ALA A 348 -6.82 -2.03 -21.37
C ALA A 348 -6.99 -1.11 -22.59
N CYS A 349 -6.22 -0.03 -22.69
CA CYS A 349 -6.27 0.93 -23.81
C CYS A 349 -5.44 0.52 -25.04
N MET A 350 -4.53 -0.45 -24.93
CA MET A 350 -3.69 -0.91 -26.04
C MET A 350 -4.42 -1.35 -27.32
N PRO A 351 -5.58 -2.05 -27.26
CA PRO A 351 -6.32 -2.42 -28.47
C PRO A 351 -6.67 -1.22 -29.35
N ALA A 352 -7.02 -0.09 -28.74
CA ALA A 352 -7.35 1.15 -29.46
C ALA A 352 -6.09 1.83 -30.00
N LEU A 353 -5.01 1.89 -29.21
CA LEU A 353 -3.71 2.44 -29.65
C LEU A 353 -3.16 1.74 -30.88
N ARG A 354 -3.34 0.43 -30.96
CA ARG A 354 -2.96 -0.32 -32.14
C ARG A 354 -3.69 0.14 -33.40
N LEU A 355 -5.01 0.35 -33.31
CA LEU A 355 -5.79 0.79 -34.47
C LEU A 355 -5.30 2.16 -34.96
N ILE A 356 -4.89 3.03 -34.03
CA ILE A 356 -4.21 4.30 -34.35
C ILE A 356 -2.89 4.05 -35.08
N LEU A 357 -1.99 3.25 -34.49
CA LEU A 357 -0.65 3.00 -35.04
C LEU A 357 -0.72 2.35 -36.43
N ALA A 358 -1.65 1.42 -36.66
CA ALA A 358 -1.85 0.78 -37.95
C ALA A 358 -2.36 1.76 -39.04
N LYS A 359 -2.96 2.89 -38.66
CA LYS A 359 -3.41 3.93 -39.60
C LYS A 359 -2.31 4.96 -39.88
N ILE A 360 -1.44 5.23 -38.90
CA ILE A 360 -0.29 6.14 -39.04
C ILE A 360 0.87 5.46 -39.78
N TRP A 361 1.08 4.16 -39.57
CA TRP A 361 2.14 3.36 -40.20
C TRP A 361 1.56 2.12 -40.92
N PRO A 362 1.04 2.29 -42.15
CA PRO A 362 0.25 1.28 -42.87
C PRO A 362 0.95 -0.05 -43.19
#